data_AF-A0A177TCD2-F1
#
_entry.id   AF-A0A177TCD2-F1
#
_cell.length_a   1.000
_cell.length_b   1.000
_cell.length_c   1.000
_cell.angle_alpha   90.00
_cell.angle_beta   90.00
_cell.angle_gamma   90.00
#
_symmetry.space_group_name_H-M   'P 1'
#
loop_
_entity.id
_entity.type
_entity.pdbx_description
1 polymer ?
#
loop_
_entity_poly.entity_id
_entity_poly.type
_entity_poly.pdbx_seq_one_letter_code
_entity_poly.pdbx_strand_id
1 'polypeptide(L)'
;MIATAEQEVSAASAREPVIIDGMPAVPAPAGISTGSLDVRMTAESWALIANLQDVGGQDGYDEATETRDCDWDKREQYMALPKDWAYPTVPVADVGSGNVGTSFALRDLAQVHALNKGRCSDWAYAAQFALLRMEIVRAGWVDTSKQTNIILVDPLDDDVALRTLVCDLANLRHKIHQVRTLGYLLPLIAEHGFRTRGIHWRHTNEPGLYTLSYQVLPYVGYLREAENYLPSDLMYSHALDWTGPFRQMQVLLAQLQLPRLPKVLKARASEPPVEFNRLAATAKYIKMLDATKISKLPANYTCKFDLIKSVAAAVEKDPFKYHDSYSLYGVDPPTKDELTLLRDAMHAVDRMGSLSRLSRH
;
A
#
# COMPACT_ATOMS: atom_id res chain seq x y z
N MET A 1 15.70 31.36 -73.63
CA MET A 1 15.67 29.93 -73.25
C MET A 1 16.14 29.84 -71.81
N ILE A 2 15.20 29.76 -70.87
CA ILE A 2 15.48 29.56 -69.44
C ILE A 2 14.79 28.24 -69.10
N ALA A 3 15.60 27.24 -68.75
CA ALA A 3 15.11 25.93 -68.34
C ALA A 3 14.59 26.02 -66.90
N THR A 4 13.30 25.79 -66.72
CA THR A 4 12.66 25.53 -65.42
C THR A 4 13.07 24.14 -64.95
N ALA A 5 13.76 24.08 -63.81
CA ALA A 5 14.02 22.82 -63.11
C ALA A 5 12.77 22.46 -62.30
N GLU A 6 12.12 21.34 -62.68
CA GLU A 6 11.08 20.69 -61.90
C GLU A 6 11.72 20.09 -60.64
N GLN A 7 11.21 20.52 -59.48
CA GLN A 7 11.59 19.98 -58.18
C GLN A 7 10.72 18.74 -57.92
N GLU A 8 11.29 17.54 -58.11
CA GLU A 8 10.64 16.28 -57.72
C GLU A 8 10.37 16.29 -56.21
N VAL A 9 9.08 16.33 -55.85
CA VAL A 9 8.62 16.08 -54.50
C VAL A 9 8.75 14.58 -54.25
N SER A 10 9.85 14.20 -53.58
CA SER A 10 10.04 12.85 -53.05
C SER A 10 8.89 12.53 -52.10
N ALA A 11 8.01 11.61 -52.52
CA ALA A 11 6.93 11.08 -51.72
C ALA A 11 7.52 10.45 -50.44
N ALA A 12 7.04 10.90 -49.28
CA ALA A 12 7.38 10.32 -48.00
C ALA A 12 7.22 8.80 -48.05
N SER A 13 8.32 8.08 -47.80
CA SER A 13 8.37 6.63 -47.66
C SER A 13 7.25 6.17 -46.74
N ALA A 14 6.22 5.53 -47.31
CA ALA A 14 5.18 4.85 -46.58
C ALA A 14 5.84 3.71 -45.82
N ARG A 15 6.17 3.94 -44.54
CA ARG A 15 6.69 2.90 -43.64
C ARG A 15 5.74 1.72 -43.67
N GLU A 16 6.26 0.54 -43.99
CA GLU A 16 5.47 -0.69 -44.00
C GLU A 16 4.72 -0.87 -42.67
N PRO A 17 3.47 -1.37 -42.72
CA PRO A 17 2.70 -1.63 -41.51
C PRO A 17 3.40 -2.72 -40.68
N VAL A 18 3.79 -2.38 -39.46
CA VAL A 18 4.32 -3.34 -38.50
C VAL A 18 3.15 -4.20 -38.05
N ILE A 19 3.23 -5.52 -38.21
CA ILE A 19 2.19 -6.46 -37.81
C ILE A 19 2.67 -7.21 -36.55
N ILE A 20 1.87 -7.17 -35.49
CA ILE A 20 2.10 -7.90 -34.24
C ILE A 20 0.90 -8.83 -34.03
N ASP A 21 1.15 -10.13 -33.90
CA ASP A 21 0.12 -11.17 -33.72
C ASP A 21 -1.00 -11.13 -34.79
N GLY A 22 -0.65 -10.83 -36.04
CA GLY A 22 -1.59 -10.77 -37.16
C GLY A 22 -2.45 -9.49 -37.21
N MET A 23 -2.24 -8.55 -36.29
CA MET A 23 -2.94 -7.27 -36.22
C MET A 23 -1.99 -6.10 -36.56
N PRO A 24 -2.47 -5.05 -37.22
CA PRO A 24 -1.65 -3.86 -37.49
C PRO A 24 -1.29 -3.17 -36.16
N ALA A 25 0.00 -3.02 -35.91
CA ALA A 25 0.53 -2.29 -34.77
C ALA A 25 0.45 -0.79 -35.08
N VAL A 26 -0.16 -0.05 -34.16
CA VAL A 26 -0.34 1.40 -34.22
C VAL A 26 0.56 2.08 -33.19
N PRO A 27 1.02 3.32 -33.44
CA PRO A 27 1.76 4.10 -32.45
C PRO A 27 0.87 4.45 -31.25
N ALA A 28 1.50 4.88 -30.14
CA ALA A 28 0.81 5.32 -28.94
C ALA A 28 -0.27 6.40 -29.24
N PRO A 29 -1.49 6.26 -28.70
CA PRO A 29 -2.50 7.31 -28.73
C PRO A 29 -2.00 8.62 -28.11
N ALA A 30 -2.54 9.75 -28.58
CA ALA A 30 -2.26 11.04 -27.98
C ALA A 30 -2.62 11.05 -26.48
N GLY A 31 -1.71 11.50 -25.62
CA GLY A 31 -1.86 11.53 -24.17
C GLY A 31 -1.13 10.43 -23.39
N ILE A 32 -0.61 9.41 -24.09
CA ILE A 32 0.20 8.34 -23.49
C ILE A 32 1.67 8.75 -23.48
N SER A 33 2.25 9.03 -22.31
CA SER A 33 3.70 9.23 -22.19
C SER A 33 4.42 7.88 -22.29
N THR A 34 5.09 7.65 -23.42
CA THR A 34 5.95 6.47 -23.65
C THR A 34 7.40 6.68 -23.17
N GLY A 35 7.72 7.83 -22.57
CA GLY A 35 9.11 8.12 -22.19
C GLY A 35 10.06 8.25 -23.38
N SER A 36 9.58 8.76 -24.52
CA SER A 36 10.34 8.95 -25.78
C SER A 36 10.52 7.70 -26.67
N LEU A 37 9.90 6.57 -26.32
CA LEU A 37 9.95 5.35 -27.12
C LEU A 37 8.94 5.39 -28.30
N ASP A 38 9.39 5.02 -29.52
CA ASP A 38 8.54 4.76 -30.70
C ASP A 38 7.93 3.35 -30.62
N VAL A 39 7.09 3.14 -29.60
CA VAL A 39 6.43 1.85 -29.34
C VAL A 39 5.25 1.68 -30.28
N ARG A 40 5.18 0.53 -30.97
CA ARG A 40 4.01 0.13 -31.76
C ARG A 40 3.38 -1.10 -31.13
N MET A 41 2.08 -1.02 -30.84
CA MET A 41 1.29 -2.12 -30.25
C MET A 41 -0.05 -2.22 -30.97
N THR A 42 -0.78 -3.32 -30.77
CA THR A 42 -2.14 -3.42 -31.32
C THR A 42 -3.04 -2.37 -30.67
N ALA A 43 -4.09 -1.93 -31.39
CA ALA A 43 -5.05 -0.96 -30.85
C ALA A 43 -5.73 -1.44 -29.56
N GLU A 44 -5.90 -2.77 -29.41
CA GLU A 44 -6.44 -3.39 -28.19
C GLU A 44 -5.49 -3.25 -27.00
N SER A 45 -4.18 -3.46 -27.22
CA SER A 45 -3.15 -3.23 -26.20
C SER A 45 -3.13 -1.77 -25.77
N TRP A 46 -3.26 -0.83 -26.71
CA TRP A 46 -3.35 0.59 -26.38
C TRP A 46 -4.64 0.95 -25.64
N ALA A 47 -5.78 0.32 -25.92
CA ALA A 47 -7.00 0.53 -25.15
C ALA A 47 -6.86 0.01 -23.71
N LEU A 48 -6.15 -1.11 -23.50
CA LEU A 48 -5.83 -1.63 -22.16
C LEU A 48 -4.89 -0.69 -21.38
N ILE A 49 -3.90 -0.11 -22.07
CA ILE A 49 -2.98 0.89 -21.50
C ILE A 49 -3.70 2.21 -21.21
N ALA A 50 -4.55 2.69 -22.12
CA ALA A 50 -5.31 3.92 -21.96
C ALA A 50 -6.26 3.83 -20.76
N ASN A 51 -6.84 2.65 -20.50
CA ASN A 51 -7.60 2.42 -19.26
C ASN A 51 -6.75 2.66 -17.99
N LEU A 52 -5.41 2.57 -18.05
CA LEU A 52 -4.48 2.81 -16.95
C LEU A 52 -4.04 4.28 -16.79
N GLN A 53 -4.31 5.16 -17.76
CA GLN A 53 -3.68 6.49 -17.88
C GLN A 53 -4.65 7.69 -17.84
N ASP A 54 -5.32 7.91 -16.72
CA ASP A 54 -5.68 9.30 -16.42
C ASP A 54 -4.41 10.05 -15.97
N VAL A 55 -3.88 10.83 -16.95
CA VAL A 55 -3.10 12.09 -16.87
C VAL A 55 -1.56 12.02 -16.71
N GLY A 56 -0.88 12.89 -17.48
CA GLY A 56 0.58 13.02 -17.62
C GLY A 56 1.27 14.06 -16.72
N GLY A 57 2.52 14.41 -17.06
CA GLY A 57 3.34 15.39 -16.35
C GLY A 57 4.84 15.05 -16.34
N GLN A 58 5.65 15.84 -17.04
CA GLN A 58 7.11 15.74 -17.15
C GLN A 58 7.86 16.37 -15.94
N ASP A 59 9.16 16.01 -15.85
CA ASP A 59 10.31 16.73 -15.26
C ASP A 59 10.83 16.33 -13.85
N GLY A 60 12.02 15.69 -13.85
CA GLY A 60 13.25 16.25 -13.25
C GLY A 60 13.84 15.71 -11.91
N TYR A 61 15.04 15.10 -12.00
CA TYR A 61 16.16 14.95 -11.01
C TYR A 61 15.91 14.09 -9.73
N ASP A 62 16.84 13.33 -9.13
CA ASP A 62 18.30 13.07 -9.25
C ASP A 62 18.62 11.66 -8.68
N GLU A 63 19.81 11.12 -8.99
CA GLU A 63 20.32 9.79 -8.61
C GLU A 63 20.33 9.49 -7.09
N ALA A 64 20.04 8.23 -6.74
CA ALA A 64 20.38 7.65 -5.43
C ALA A 64 21.25 6.39 -5.61
N THR A 65 22.47 6.45 -5.09
CA THR A 65 23.43 5.34 -5.02
C THR A 65 23.11 4.39 -3.86
N GLU A 66 22.83 3.11 -4.16
CA GLU A 66 23.41 1.93 -3.48
C GLU A 66 22.82 0.65 -4.07
N THR A 67 23.64 -0.16 -4.75
CA THR A 67 23.36 -1.56 -5.04
C THR A 67 23.70 -2.37 -3.79
N ARG A 68 22.72 -2.75 -2.98
CA ARG A 68 22.92 -3.79 -1.95
C ARG A 68 23.02 -5.15 -2.62
N ASP A 69 24.08 -5.89 -2.30
CA ASP A 69 24.15 -7.32 -2.53
C ASP A 69 22.93 -7.99 -1.89
N CYS A 70 22.00 -8.42 -2.73
CA CYS A 70 20.77 -9.06 -2.29
C CYS A 70 21.10 -10.47 -1.80
N ASP A 71 20.70 -10.77 -0.57
CA ASP A 71 20.60 -12.15 -0.08
C ASP A 71 19.62 -12.89 -1.00
N TRP A 72 20.13 -13.75 -1.90
CA TRP A 72 19.35 -14.38 -2.96
C TRP A 72 18.15 -15.17 -2.43
N ASP A 73 18.27 -15.66 -1.19
CA ASP A 73 17.25 -16.42 -0.46
C ASP A 73 16.04 -15.55 -0.03
N LYS A 74 16.10 -14.22 -0.16
CA LYS A 74 15.02 -13.28 0.23
C LYS A 74 14.61 -12.33 -0.89
N ARG A 75 14.96 -12.62 -2.14
CA ARG A 75 14.70 -11.76 -3.32
C ARG A 75 13.23 -11.34 -3.49
N GLU A 76 12.31 -12.16 -3.00
CA GLU A 76 10.87 -11.95 -3.07
C GLU A 76 10.35 -10.88 -2.09
N GLN A 77 11.11 -10.59 -1.03
CA GLN A 77 10.76 -9.57 -0.04
C GLN A 77 11.16 -8.16 -0.52
N TYR A 78 12.14 -8.08 -1.42
CA TYR A 78 12.60 -6.82 -1.98
C TYR A 78 11.71 -6.34 -3.13
N MET A 79 11.45 -5.04 -3.15
CA MET A 79 10.87 -4.35 -4.29
C MET A 79 11.97 -3.90 -5.25
N ALA A 80 11.92 -4.38 -6.49
CA ALA A 80 12.85 -3.94 -7.51
C ALA A 80 12.31 -2.71 -8.24
N LEU A 81 13.09 -1.63 -8.26
CA LEU A 81 12.89 -0.47 -9.12
C LEU A 81 14.07 -0.40 -10.12
N PRO A 82 13.86 0.14 -11.33
CA PRO A 82 14.95 0.31 -12.28
C PRO A 82 15.97 1.35 -11.75
N LYS A 83 17.26 1.20 -12.06
CA LYS A 83 18.32 2.06 -11.50
C LYS A 83 18.20 3.53 -11.90
N ASP A 84 17.56 3.81 -13.01
CA ASP A 84 17.23 5.14 -13.52
C ASP A 84 15.92 5.69 -12.92
N TRP A 85 15.43 5.11 -11.82
CA TRP A 85 14.25 5.59 -11.09
C TRP A 85 14.48 7.00 -10.52
N ALA A 86 13.96 7.99 -11.23
CA ALA A 86 14.12 9.42 -10.92
C ALA A 86 12.87 10.05 -10.28
N TYR A 87 11.93 9.25 -9.77
CA TYR A 87 10.68 9.79 -9.24
C TYR A 87 10.82 10.24 -7.79
N PRO A 88 10.43 11.49 -7.44
CA PRO A 88 10.40 11.93 -6.07
C PRO A 88 9.35 11.16 -5.26
N THR A 89 9.54 11.13 -3.95
CA THR A 89 8.54 10.56 -3.04
C THR A 89 7.25 11.37 -3.11
N VAL A 90 6.15 10.71 -3.45
CA VAL A 90 4.82 11.34 -3.49
C VAL A 90 4.47 11.89 -2.10
N PRO A 91 3.83 13.06 -1.94
CA PRO A 91 3.37 13.51 -0.63
C PRO A 91 2.36 12.55 0.01
N VAL A 92 2.35 12.43 1.35
CA VAL A 92 1.46 11.48 2.06
C VAL A 92 -0.03 11.74 1.81
N ALA A 93 -0.42 13.01 1.68
CA ALA A 93 -1.77 13.44 1.38
C ALA A 93 -2.19 13.15 -0.06
N ASP A 94 -1.25 12.72 -0.91
CA ASP A 94 -1.39 12.59 -2.36
C ASP A 94 -1.32 11.14 -2.84
N VAL A 95 -0.92 10.21 -1.96
CA VAL A 95 -0.97 8.77 -2.23
C VAL A 95 -2.40 8.33 -2.58
N GLY A 96 -2.55 7.65 -3.72
CA GLY A 96 -3.84 7.21 -4.26
C GLY A 96 -4.67 8.31 -4.92
N SER A 97 -4.18 9.55 -5.05
CA SER A 97 -4.81 10.53 -5.94
C SER A 97 -4.38 10.28 -7.38
N GLY A 98 -5.34 10.20 -8.30
CA GLY A 98 -5.04 10.39 -9.74
C GLY A 98 -4.69 11.83 -10.12
N ASN A 99 -4.75 12.78 -9.18
CA ASN A 99 -4.63 14.22 -9.42
C ASN A 99 -3.22 14.79 -9.19
N VAL A 100 -2.24 13.97 -8.83
CA VAL A 100 -0.92 14.46 -8.39
C VAL A 100 0.04 14.25 -9.55
N GLY A 101 0.68 15.34 -9.99
CA GLY A 101 1.55 15.39 -11.17
C GLY A 101 2.75 14.43 -11.20
N THR A 102 2.90 13.53 -10.24
CA THR A 102 3.69 12.30 -10.36
C THR A 102 2.92 11.27 -11.20
N SER A 103 2.78 11.54 -12.50
CA SER A 103 2.37 10.51 -13.45
C SER A 103 3.59 9.64 -13.77
N PHE A 104 3.62 8.40 -13.28
CA PHE A 104 4.68 7.46 -13.66
C PHE A 104 4.57 7.17 -15.16
N ALA A 105 5.67 7.32 -15.89
CA ALA A 105 5.70 6.95 -17.30
C ALA A 105 5.40 5.46 -17.47
N LEU A 106 4.72 5.11 -18.57
CA LEU A 106 4.37 3.72 -18.85
C LEU A 106 5.61 2.83 -18.92
N ARG A 107 6.70 3.35 -19.49
CA ARG A 107 8.02 2.71 -19.52
C ARG A 107 8.41 2.22 -18.12
N ASP A 108 8.39 3.11 -17.13
CA ASP A 108 8.89 2.80 -15.81
C ASP A 108 7.94 1.88 -15.03
N LEU A 109 6.63 2.02 -15.23
CA LEU A 109 5.66 1.04 -14.71
C LEU A 109 5.83 -0.35 -15.33
N ALA A 110 6.13 -0.43 -16.63
CA ALA A 110 6.43 -1.69 -17.30
C ALA A 110 7.73 -2.33 -16.77
N GLN A 111 8.76 -1.52 -16.51
CA GLN A 111 9.98 -1.97 -15.85
C GLN A 111 9.69 -2.52 -14.46
N VAL A 112 8.96 -1.78 -13.62
CA VAL A 112 8.54 -2.22 -12.29
C VAL A 112 7.81 -3.55 -12.37
N HIS A 113 6.84 -3.68 -13.27
CA HIS A 113 6.10 -4.92 -13.46
C HIS A 113 7.03 -6.08 -13.85
N ALA A 114 7.82 -5.92 -14.92
CA ALA A 114 8.65 -6.99 -15.45
C ALA A 114 9.75 -7.44 -14.48
N LEU A 115 10.41 -6.49 -13.80
CA LEU A 115 11.44 -6.78 -12.80
C LEU A 115 10.89 -7.54 -11.58
N ASN A 116 9.67 -7.21 -11.13
CA ASN A 116 9.05 -7.85 -9.97
C ASN A 116 8.36 -9.18 -10.32
N LYS A 117 7.99 -9.42 -11.58
CA LYS A 117 7.44 -10.71 -12.04
C LYS A 117 8.40 -11.87 -11.76
N GLY A 118 9.69 -11.70 -12.08
CA GLY A 118 10.73 -12.71 -11.84
C GLY A 118 11.08 -12.95 -10.37
N ARG A 119 10.49 -12.17 -9.44
CA ARG A 119 10.73 -12.28 -7.99
C ARG A 119 9.65 -13.03 -7.24
N CYS A 120 8.52 -13.34 -7.88
CA CYS A 120 7.50 -14.17 -7.26
C CYS A 120 8.00 -15.61 -7.06
N SER A 121 7.85 -16.16 -5.87
CA SER A 121 8.16 -17.57 -5.58
C SER A 121 7.22 -18.54 -6.28
N ASP A 122 5.97 -18.13 -6.52
CA ASP A 122 4.96 -18.94 -7.18
C ASP A 122 4.70 -18.42 -8.61
N TRP A 123 5.21 -19.16 -9.58
CA TRP A 123 5.05 -18.84 -11.00
C TRP A 123 3.59 -18.79 -11.46
N ALA A 124 2.67 -19.50 -10.79
CA ALA A 124 1.25 -19.46 -11.12
C ALA A 124 0.61 -18.10 -10.81
N TYR A 125 1.22 -17.32 -9.92
CA TYR A 125 0.74 -16.00 -9.48
C TYR A 125 1.65 -14.85 -9.89
N ALA A 126 2.74 -15.11 -10.61
CA ALA A 126 3.76 -14.10 -10.90
C ALA A 126 3.21 -12.84 -11.60
N ALA A 127 2.26 -13.00 -12.52
CA ALA A 127 1.62 -11.88 -13.21
C ALA A 127 0.74 -11.04 -12.26
N GLN A 128 -0.11 -11.65 -11.43
CA GLN A 128 -0.89 -10.91 -10.42
C GLN A 128 0.02 -10.24 -9.38
N PHE A 129 1.07 -10.93 -8.95
CA PHE A 129 2.06 -10.39 -8.01
C PHE A 129 2.75 -9.14 -8.56
N ALA A 130 3.26 -9.22 -9.78
CA ALA A 130 3.90 -8.11 -10.47
C ALA A 130 2.94 -6.93 -10.68
N LEU A 131 1.72 -7.22 -11.13
CA LEU A 131 0.71 -6.21 -11.37
C LEU A 131 0.29 -5.49 -10.09
N LEU A 132 0.16 -6.21 -8.97
CA LEU A 132 -0.10 -5.60 -7.67
C LEU A 132 1.02 -4.67 -7.25
N ARG A 133 2.29 -5.10 -7.32
CA ARG A 133 3.43 -4.25 -6.98
C ARG A 133 3.52 -3.01 -7.86
N MET A 134 3.28 -3.15 -9.15
CA MET A 134 3.21 -2.02 -10.09
C MET A 134 2.11 -1.03 -9.68
N GLU A 135 0.92 -1.51 -9.32
CA GLU A 135 -0.19 -0.63 -8.88
C GLU A 135 0.07 0.02 -7.52
N ILE A 136 0.78 -0.66 -6.60
CA ILE A 136 1.25 -0.05 -5.35
C ILE A 136 2.24 1.10 -5.65
N VAL A 137 3.17 0.91 -6.59
CA VAL A 137 4.05 2.00 -7.03
C VAL A 137 3.25 3.12 -7.66
N ARG A 138 2.34 2.79 -8.57
CA ARG A 138 1.49 3.77 -9.26
C ARG A 138 0.66 4.60 -8.28
N ALA A 139 0.21 4.00 -7.18
CA ALA A 139 -0.52 4.70 -6.13
C ALA A 139 0.36 5.65 -5.30
N GLY A 140 1.69 5.65 -5.48
CA GLY A 140 2.60 6.59 -4.82
C GLY A 140 3.16 6.09 -3.48
N TRP A 141 3.23 4.78 -3.27
CA TRP A 141 3.73 4.19 -2.02
C TRP A 141 5.25 4.16 -1.87
N VAL A 142 5.99 4.50 -2.93
CA VAL A 142 7.46 4.51 -2.95
C VAL A 142 8.02 5.69 -2.17
N ASP A 143 8.91 5.39 -1.22
CA ASP A 143 9.77 6.32 -0.50
C ASP A 143 11.17 5.69 -0.38
N THR A 144 12.00 5.90 -1.40
CA THR A 144 13.35 5.34 -1.50
C THR A 144 14.28 5.81 -0.38
N SER A 145 13.96 6.91 0.31
CA SER A 145 14.79 7.46 1.38
C SER A 145 14.57 6.77 2.73
N LYS A 146 13.42 6.10 2.92
CA LYS A 146 13.03 5.47 4.18
C LYS A 146 12.76 3.97 4.08
N GLN A 147 12.44 3.45 2.89
CA GLN A 147 12.10 2.04 2.69
C GLN A 147 13.35 1.21 2.32
N THR A 148 13.90 0.49 3.30
CA THR A 148 15.16 -0.26 3.16
C THR A 148 15.06 -1.54 2.32
N ASN A 149 13.84 -1.99 2.01
CA ASN A 149 13.58 -3.19 1.21
C ASN A 149 13.32 -2.84 -0.27
N ILE A 150 13.60 -1.61 -0.68
CA ILE A 150 13.67 -1.24 -2.10
C ILE A 150 15.11 -1.43 -2.58
N ILE A 151 15.27 -2.06 -3.73
CA ILE A 151 16.55 -2.23 -4.42
C ILE A 151 16.46 -1.64 -5.81
N LEU A 152 17.55 -0.99 -6.24
CA LEU A 152 17.72 -0.50 -7.59
C LEU A 152 18.46 -1.55 -8.43
N VAL A 153 17.89 -1.90 -9.57
CA VAL A 153 18.42 -2.94 -10.45
C VAL A 153 18.55 -2.44 -11.88
N ASP A 154 19.44 -3.05 -12.66
CA ASP A 154 19.53 -2.73 -14.09
C ASP A 154 18.17 -2.92 -14.77
N PRO A 155 17.69 -1.92 -15.55
CA PRO A 155 16.45 -2.05 -16.28
C PRO A 155 16.57 -3.15 -17.32
N LEU A 156 15.42 -3.76 -17.64
CA LEU A 156 15.32 -4.64 -18.79
C LEU A 156 15.31 -3.83 -20.08
N ASP A 157 15.48 -4.50 -21.21
CA ASP A 157 15.11 -3.92 -22.50
C ASP A 157 13.65 -3.43 -22.47
N ASP A 158 13.42 -2.18 -22.87
CA ASP A 158 12.10 -1.53 -22.74
C ASP A 158 11.02 -2.28 -23.53
N ASP A 159 11.36 -2.82 -24.71
CA ASP A 159 10.40 -3.61 -25.50
C ASP A 159 10.07 -4.94 -24.82
N VAL A 160 11.03 -5.56 -24.13
CA VAL A 160 10.78 -6.77 -23.33
C VAL A 160 9.87 -6.46 -22.14
N ALA A 161 10.12 -5.36 -21.43
CA ALA A 161 9.31 -4.95 -20.29
C ALA A 161 7.86 -4.62 -20.70
N LEU A 162 7.70 -3.84 -21.77
CA LEU A 162 6.40 -3.46 -22.31
C LEU A 162 5.62 -4.67 -22.84
N ARG A 163 6.26 -5.56 -23.61
CA ARG A 163 5.60 -6.79 -24.08
C ARG A 163 5.17 -7.67 -22.91
N THR A 164 6.01 -7.82 -21.89
CA THR A 164 5.66 -8.59 -20.68
C THR A 164 4.43 -8.02 -20.00
N LEU A 165 4.38 -6.70 -19.78
CA LEU A 165 3.23 -6.04 -19.17
C LEU A 165 1.96 -6.23 -20.02
N VAL A 166 2.03 -6.01 -21.33
CA VAL A 166 0.85 -6.11 -22.19
C VAL A 166 0.31 -7.52 -22.30
N CYS A 167 1.18 -8.53 -22.43
CA CYS A 167 0.73 -9.92 -22.42
C CYS A 167 -0.01 -10.26 -21.11
N ASP A 168 0.52 -9.84 -19.97
CA ASP A 168 -0.10 -10.12 -18.67
C ASP A 168 -1.40 -9.32 -18.47
N LEU A 169 -1.46 -8.06 -18.91
CA LEU A 169 -2.69 -7.25 -18.86
C LEU A 169 -3.80 -7.84 -19.73
N ALA A 170 -3.48 -8.37 -20.91
CA ALA A 170 -4.46 -9.03 -21.78
C ALA A 170 -5.08 -10.25 -21.07
N ASN A 171 -4.25 -11.05 -20.40
CA ASN A 171 -4.69 -12.24 -19.64
C ASN A 171 -5.45 -11.87 -18.35
N LEU A 172 -5.07 -10.76 -17.71
CA LEU A 172 -5.63 -10.31 -16.43
C LEU A 172 -6.65 -9.18 -16.58
N ARG A 173 -7.19 -8.95 -17.79
CA ARG A 173 -8.13 -7.84 -18.07
C ARG A 173 -9.30 -7.74 -17.09
N HIS A 174 -9.80 -8.89 -16.64
CA HIS A 174 -10.92 -9.01 -15.70
C HIS A 174 -10.55 -8.66 -14.24
N LYS A 175 -9.25 -8.56 -13.93
CA LYS A 175 -8.73 -8.21 -12.59
C LYS A 175 -8.15 -6.79 -12.51
N ILE A 176 -8.17 -6.01 -13.59
CA ILE A 176 -7.55 -4.66 -13.63
C ILE A 176 -8.19 -3.72 -12.59
N HIS A 177 -9.52 -3.70 -12.48
CA HIS A 177 -10.19 -2.89 -11.46
C HIS A 177 -9.83 -3.35 -10.04
N GLN A 178 -9.83 -4.67 -9.85
CA GLN A 178 -9.50 -5.31 -8.56
C GLN A 178 -8.10 -4.90 -8.09
N VAL A 179 -7.08 -5.02 -8.94
CA VAL A 179 -5.69 -4.72 -8.55
C VAL A 179 -5.45 -3.24 -8.27
N ARG A 180 -6.15 -2.32 -8.94
CA ARG A 180 -6.05 -0.87 -8.66
C ARG A 180 -6.53 -0.55 -7.26
N THR A 181 -7.69 -1.09 -6.89
CA THR A 181 -8.25 -0.93 -5.55
C THR A 181 -7.30 -1.51 -4.50
N LEU A 182 -6.73 -2.68 -4.76
CA LEU A 182 -5.75 -3.31 -3.88
C LEU A 182 -4.46 -2.51 -3.76
N GLY A 183 -3.91 -1.99 -4.86
CA GLY A 183 -2.66 -1.22 -4.85
C GLY A 183 -2.71 0.00 -3.92
N TYR A 184 -3.87 0.63 -3.80
CA TYR A 184 -4.09 1.72 -2.86
C TYR A 184 -4.41 1.23 -1.43
N LEU A 185 -5.35 0.29 -1.27
CA LEU A 185 -5.93 -0.02 0.04
C LEU A 185 -5.17 -1.08 0.83
N LEU A 186 -4.45 -1.98 0.17
CA LEU A 186 -3.76 -3.10 0.82
C LEU A 186 -2.72 -2.63 1.85
N PRO A 187 -1.87 -1.61 1.58
CA PRO A 187 -0.96 -1.08 2.60
C PRO A 187 -1.68 -0.52 3.83
N LEU A 188 -2.84 0.13 3.67
CA LEU A 188 -3.61 0.66 4.80
C LEU A 188 -4.28 -0.44 5.65
N ILE A 189 -4.70 -1.54 5.03
CA ILE A 189 -5.19 -2.71 5.77
C ILE A 189 -4.05 -3.35 6.55
N ALA A 190 -2.87 -3.46 5.93
CA ALA A 190 -1.71 -4.09 6.54
C ALA A 190 -1.20 -3.29 7.75
N GLU A 191 -1.20 -1.96 7.67
CA GLU A 191 -1.01 -1.08 8.83
C GLU A 191 -1.99 -1.44 9.94
N HIS A 192 -3.29 -1.48 9.64
CA HIS A 192 -4.31 -1.75 10.64
C HIS A 192 -4.13 -3.13 11.28
N GLY A 193 -3.82 -4.15 10.46
CA GLY A 193 -3.50 -5.49 10.92
C GLY A 193 -2.25 -5.54 11.79
N PHE A 194 -1.22 -4.78 11.43
CA PHE A 194 -0.01 -4.64 12.23
C PHE A 194 -0.31 -3.99 13.58
N ARG A 195 -0.94 -2.81 13.59
CA ARG A 195 -1.27 -2.08 14.81
C ARG A 195 -2.14 -2.88 15.77
N THR A 196 -3.19 -3.52 15.27
CA THR A 196 -4.23 -4.13 16.13
C THR A 196 -4.00 -5.60 16.43
N ARG A 197 -2.95 -6.22 15.88
CA ARG A 197 -2.62 -7.63 16.14
C ARG A 197 -1.13 -7.88 16.41
N GLY A 198 -0.24 -6.95 16.05
CA GLY A 198 1.20 -7.05 16.25
C GLY A 198 1.93 -7.98 15.28
N ILE A 199 1.32 -8.35 14.14
CA ILE A 199 1.71 -9.55 13.37
C ILE A 199 2.65 -9.25 12.19
N HIS A 200 2.57 -8.06 11.59
CA HIS A 200 3.39 -7.69 10.43
C HIS A 200 4.76 -7.12 10.84
N TRP A 201 5.80 -7.23 10.00
CA TRP A 201 7.15 -6.67 10.22
C TRP A 201 7.92 -7.08 11.49
N ARG A 202 7.30 -7.80 12.44
CA ARG A 202 7.97 -8.44 13.58
C ARG A 202 8.45 -9.87 13.27
N HIS A 203 7.72 -10.57 12.41
CA HIS A 203 7.91 -12.00 12.11
C HIS A 203 8.00 -12.23 10.60
N THR A 204 8.92 -11.54 9.91
CA THR A 204 9.14 -11.69 8.45
C THR A 204 9.55 -13.11 8.03
N ASN A 205 9.86 -14.00 8.98
CA ASN A 205 10.29 -15.37 8.73
C ASN A 205 9.24 -16.45 9.13
N GLU A 206 8.00 -16.07 9.46
CA GLU A 206 6.95 -17.04 9.87
C GLU A 206 5.67 -16.98 9.01
N PRO A 207 5.68 -17.51 7.77
CA PRO A 207 4.56 -17.50 6.81
C PRO A 207 3.22 -18.01 7.39
N GLY A 208 3.28 -18.95 8.34
CA GLY A 208 2.10 -19.53 9.00
C GLY A 208 1.29 -18.52 9.84
N LEU A 209 1.95 -17.52 10.43
CA LEU A 209 1.28 -16.46 11.19
C LEU A 209 0.44 -15.54 10.29
N TYR A 210 0.83 -15.41 9.02
CA TYR A 210 0.13 -14.59 8.03
C TYR A 210 -1.19 -15.21 7.60
N THR A 211 -1.20 -16.53 7.35
CA THR A 211 -2.38 -17.22 6.82
C THR A 211 -3.58 -17.16 7.78
N LEU A 212 -3.40 -17.45 9.07
CA LEU A 212 -4.49 -17.40 10.07
C LEU A 212 -4.95 -15.98 10.40
N SER A 213 -4.02 -15.03 10.40
CA SER A 213 -4.28 -13.68 10.92
C SER A 213 -4.78 -12.71 9.86
N TYR A 214 -4.36 -12.90 8.60
CA TYR A 214 -4.79 -12.09 7.46
C TYR A 214 -6.00 -12.66 6.73
N GLN A 215 -6.44 -13.91 6.98
CA GLN A 215 -7.76 -14.37 6.53
C GLN A 215 -8.89 -13.46 7.03
N VAL A 216 -8.73 -12.83 8.20
CA VAL A 216 -9.75 -11.98 8.81
C VAL A 216 -9.66 -10.51 8.34
N LEU A 217 -8.50 -10.07 7.83
CA LEU A 217 -8.26 -8.65 7.52
C LEU A 217 -9.03 -8.11 6.29
N PRO A 218 -9.27 -8.89 5.21
CA PRO A 218 -10.22 -8.53 4.16
C PRO A 218 -11.65 -8.34 4.68
N TYR A 219 -12.10 -9.13 5.66
CA TYR A 219 -13.42 -8.99 6.30
C TYR A 219 -13.50 -7.76 7.19
N VAL A 220 -12.39 -7.40 7.83
CA VAL A 220 -12.27 -6.19 8.63
C VAL A 220 -12.32 -5.00 7.67
N GLY A 221 -11.47 -4.92 6.63
CA GLY A 221 -11.45 -3.84 5.64
C GLY A 221 -12.64 -3.76 4.66
N TYR A 222 -13.54 -4.77 4.63
CA TYR A 222 -14.57 -4.95 3.59
C TYR A 222 -14.01 -4.94 2.16
N LEU A 223 -12.82 -5.51 1.96
CA LEU A 223 -12.16 -5.53 0.66
C LEU A 223 -12.45 -6.84 -0.06
N ARG A 224 -13.65 -6.91 -0.64
CA ARG A 224 -14.06 -8.02 -1.53
C ARG A 224 -13.10 -8.18 -2.69
N GLU A 225 -12.45 -7.09 -3.10
CA GLU A 225 -11.41 -7.06 -4.11
C GLU A 225 -10.16 -7.86 -3.71
N ALA A 226 -9.94 -8.18 -2.44
CA ALA A 226 -8.84 -9.07 -2.04
C ALA A 226 -9.16 -10.56 -2.24
N GLU A 227 -10.44 -10.91 -2.36
CA GLU A 227 -10.87 -12.30 -2.53
C GLU A 227 -10.33 -12.88 -3.85
N ASN A 228 -9.67 -14.03 -3.76
CA ASN A 228 -9.18 -14.80 -4.91
C ASN A 228 -8.18 -14.05 -5.83
N TYR A 229 -7.59 -12.94 -5.38
CA TYR A 229 -6.58 -12.23 -6.15
C TYR A 229 -5.21 -12.94 -6.07
N LEU A 230 -4.70 -13.05 -4.84
CA LEU A 230 -3.45 -13.73 -4.46
C LEU A 230 -3.65 -14.49 -3.13
N PRO A 231 -2.92 -15.59 -2.89
CA PRO A 231 -2.77 -16.17 -1.55
C PRO A 231 -2.31 -15.12 -0.53
N SER A 232 -2.80 -15.20 0.72
CA SER A 232 -2.52 -14.18 1.74
C SER A 232 -1.03 -13.99 2.02
N ASP A 233 -0.25 -15.06 1.99
CA ASP A 233 1.21 -15.00 2.17
C ASP A 233 1.88 -14.17 1.05
N LEU A 234 1.63 -14.52 -0.21
CA LEU A 234 2.14 -13.75 -1.36
C LEU A 234 1.67 -12.29 -1.35
N MET A 235 0.43 -12.04 -0.91
CA MET A 235 -0.16 -10.71 -0.91
C MET A 235 0.39 -9.78 0.19
N TYR A 236 0.51 -10.28 1.42
CA TYR A 236 0.89 -9.45 2.57
C TYR A 236 2.37 -9.58 2.95
N SER A 237 2.95 -10.78 2.86
CA SER A 237 4.36 -11.01 3.20
C SER A 237 5.28 -10.62 2.05
N HIS A 238 4.96 -11.04 0.81
CA HIS A 238 5.90 -10.83 -0.30
C HIS A 238 5.58 -9.54 -1.06
N ALA A 239 4.34 -9.34 -1.51
CA ALA A 239 4.02 -8.21 -2.39
C ALA A 239 4.12 -6.85 -1.69
N LEU A 240 3.97 -6.80 -0.36
CA LEU A 240 3.73 -5.57 0.39
C LEU A 240 4.81 -5.20 1.42
N ASP A 241 5.57 -6.16 1.93
CA ASP A 241 6.45 -5.96 3.10
C ASP A 241 7.41 -4.76 2.94
N TRP A 242 7.89 -4.53 1.72
CA TRP A 242 8.75 -3.41 1.37
C TRP A 242 8.19 -2.02 1.67
N THR A 243 6.86 -1.86 1.72
CA THR A 243 6.23 -0.55 1.96
C THR A 243 6.43 -0.03 3.39
N GLY A 244 6.58 -0.95 4.36
CA GLY A 244 6.80 -0.64 5.77
C GLY A 244 5.64 0.08 6.48
N PRO A 245 5.54 -0.01 7.82
CA PRO A 245 4.42 0.56 8.58
C PRO A 245 4.51 2.08 8.72
N PHE A 246 5.72 2.64 8.72
CA PHE A 246 5.97 4.09 8.87
C PHE A 246 5.18 4.91 7.85
N ARG A 247 5.39 4.60 6.57
CA ARG A 247 4.77 5.34 5.47
C ARG A 247 3.25 5.16 5.45
N GLN A 248 2.78 3.95 5.74
CA GLN A 248 1.36 3.63 5.81
C GLN A 248 0.63 4.41 6.90
N MET A 249 1.23 4.53 8.09
CA MET A 249 0.70 5.38 9.17
C MET A 249 0.59 6.84 8.72
N GLN A 250 1.66 7.40 8.13
CA GLN A 250 1.65 8.80 7.71
C GLN A 250 0.55 9.08 6.66
N VAL A 251 0.40 8.17 5.70
CA VAL A 251 -0.67 8.24 4.69
C VAL A 251 -2.05 8.15 5.35
N LEU A 252 -2.26 7.19 6.25
CA LEU A 252 -3.53 7.05 6.97
C LEU A 252 -3.91 8.36 7.69
N LEU A 253 -2.98 8.91 8.47
CA LEU A 253 -3.17 10.13 9.26
C LEU A 253 -3.46 11.35 8.38
N ALA A 254 -2.69 11.54 7.30
CA ALA A 254 -2.87 12.65 6.38
C ALA A 254 -4.22 12.59 5.64
N GLN A 255 -4.79 11.40 5.47
CA GLN A 255 -5.98 11.18 4.67
C GLN A 255 -7.27 10.96 5.48
N LEU A 256 -7.24 11.04 6.82
CA LEU A 256 -8.42 10.84 7.69
C LEU A 256 -9.60 11.72 7.30
N GLN A 257 -9.34 12.96 6.90
CA GLN A 257 -10.38 13.92 6.52
C GLN A 257 -10.76 13.84 5.03
N LEU A 258 -9.97 13.14 4.19
CA LEU A 258 -10.20 13.10 2.75
C LEU A 258 -11.36 12.18 2.38
N PRO A 259 -12.27 12.57 1.47
CA PRO A 259 -13.43 11.74 1.09
C PRO A 259 -13.09 10.36 0.53
N ARG A 260 -11.93 10.22 -0.10
CA ARG A 260 -11.51 8.97 -0.78
C ARG A 260 -11.12 7.83 0.16
N LEU A 261 -10.71 8.13 1.40
CA LEU A 261 -10.38 7.09 2.37
C LEU A 261 -11.69 6.42 2.82
N PRO A 262 -11.85 5.09 2.67
CA PRO A 262 -13.07 4.40 3.08
C PRO A 262 -13.46 4.70 4.53
N LYS A 263 -14.75 4.97 4.77
CA LYS A 263 -15.29 5.29 6.11
C LYS A 263 -14.89 4.26 7.17
N VAL A 264 -14.82 3.00 6.78
CA VAL A 264 -14.40 1.90 7.66
C VAL A 264 -12.95 2.10 8.12
N LEU A 265 -12.02 2.40 7.21
CA LEU A 265 -10.62 2.64 7.57
C LEU A 265 -10.47 3.89 8.45
N LYS A 266 -11.25 4.95 8.18
CA LYS A 266 -11.31 6.14 9.06
C LYS A 266 -11.73 5.78 10.48
N ALA A 267 -12.79 5.00 10.63
CA ALA A 267 -13.32 4.60 11.93
C ALA A 267 -12.32 3.74 12.73
N ARG A 268 -11.43 3.02 12.04
CA ARG A 268 -10.44 2.13 12.67
C ARG A 268 -9.05 2.74 12.86
N ALA A 269 -8.83 3.96 12.39
CA ALA A 269 -7.53 4.62 12.52
C ALA A 269 -7.13 4.84 13.99
N SER A 270 -8.12 5.07 14.87
CA SER A 270 -7.93 5.25 16.31
C SER A 270 -8.05 3.96 17.12
N GLU A 271 -8.16 2.79 16.48
CA GLU A 271 -8.22 1.54 17.24
C GLU A 271 -6.90 1.29 17.98
N PRO A 272 -6.96 0.87 19.25
CA PRO A 272 -5.75 0.67 20.02
C PRO A 272 -4.99 -0.61 19.58
N PRO A 273 -3.72 -0.73 19.96
CA PRO A 273 -3.01 -2.00 19.92
C PRO A 273 -3.75 -3.13 20.65
N VAL A 274 -3.51 -4.39 20.23
CA VAL A 274 -4.26 -5.57 20.73
C VAL A 274 -4.17 -5.70 22.24
N GLU A 275 -3.03 -5.32 22.80
CA GLU A 275 -2.68 -5.40 24.22
C GLU A 275 -3.61 -4.51 25.06
N PHE A 276 -4.18 -3.46 24.46
CA PHE A 276 -5.07 -2.49 25.11
C PHE A 276 -6.54 -2.63 24.73
N ASN A 277 -6.92 -3.67 23.98
CA ASN A 277 -8.32 -3.91 23.61
C ASN A 277 -9.25 -4.02 24.83
N ARG A 278 -8.78 -4.66 25.92
CA ARG A 278 -9.53 -4.75 27.18
C ARG A 278 -9.75 -3.37 27.79
N LEU A 279 -8.71 -2.54 27.83
CA LEU A 279 -8.79 -1.17 28.35
C LEU A 279 -9.83 -0.35 27.58
N ALA A 280 -9.76 -0.37 26.25
CA ALA A 280 -10.72 0.35 25.41
C ALA A 280 -12.15 -0.18 25.55
N ALA A 281 -12.34 -1.51 25.60
CA ALA A 281 -13.65 -2.11 25.81
C ALA A 281 -14.25 -1.74 27.19
N THR A 282 -13.45 -1.79 28.25
CA THR A 282 -13.88 -1.38 29.60
C THR A 282 -14.20 0.11 29.65
N ALA A 283 -13.41 0.97 29.02
CA ALA A 283 -13.71 2.40 28.93
C ALA A 283 -15.04 2.68 28.21
N LYS A 284 -15.32 1.97 27.11
CA LYS A 284 -16.62 2.06 26.40
C LYS A 284 -17.78 1.60 27.29
N TYR A 285 -17.60 0.50 28.02
CA TYR A 285 -18.61 0.01 28.96
C TYR A 285 -18.88 1.01 30.09
N ILE A 286 -17.84 1.61 30.67
CA ILE A 286 -17.96 2.66 31.70
C ILE A 286 -18.74 3.87 31.13
N LYS A 287 -18.40 4.34 29.93
CA LYS A 287 -19.13 5.44 29.27
C LYS A 287 -20.63 5.12 29.09
N MET A 288 -20.96 3.87 28.78
CA MET A 288 -22.35 3.41 28.65
C MET A 288 -23.08 3.36 30.01
N LEU A 289 -22.40 2.93 31.08
CA LEU A 289 -22.95 2.97 32.44
C LEU A 289 -23.22 4.42 32.89
N ASP A 290 -22.28 5.33 32.64
CA ASP A 290 -22.43 6.76 32.95
C ASP A 290 -23.66 7.36 32.23
N ALA A 291 -23.87 7.00 30.96
CA ALA A 291 -24.99 7.47 30.14
C ALA A 291 -26.35 6.93 30.59
N THR A 292 -26.39 5.69 31.10
CA THR A 292 -27.64 5.03 31.51
C THR A 292 -28.08 5.39 32.93
N LYS A 293 -27.24 6.10 33.72
CA LYS A 293 -27.49 6.45 35.13
C LYS A 293 -27.82 5.23 36.01
N ILE A 294 -27.48 4.02 35.54
CA ILE A 294 -27.73 2.78 36.26
C ILE A 294 -26.66 2.67 37.35
N SER A 295 -27.09 2.91 38.59
CA SER A 295 -26.36 2.77 39.86
C SER A 295 -25.41 3.92 40.28
N LYS A 296 -25.57 4.37 41.54
CA LYS A 296 -24.56 5.12 42.28
C LYS A 296 -23.42 4.15 42.61
N LEU A 297 -22.44 4.06 41.72
CA LEU A 297 -21.22 3.31 41.98
C LEU A 297 -20.48 3.91 43.18
N PRO A 298 -19.81 3.09 44.01
CA PRO A 298 -19.06 3.60 45.14
C PRO A 298 -17.91 4.52 44.67
N ALA A 299 -17.63 5.61 45.39
CA ALA A 299 -16.68 6.65 44.98
C ALA A 299 -15.24 6.14 44.70
N ASN A 300 -14.84 5.04 45.33
CA ASN A 300 -13.54 4.39 45.09
C ASN A 300 -13.43 3.72 43.71
N TYR A 301 -14.56 3.40 43.05
CA TYR A 301 -14.60 2.95 41.66
C TYR A 301 -14.58 4.13 40.68
N THR A 302 -15.21 5.25 41.03
CA THR A 302 -15.27 6.45 40.16
C THR A 302 -13.89 6.99 39.80
N CYS A 303 -12.97 7.11 40.77
CA CYS A 303 -11.58 7.54 40.51
C CYS A 303 -10.85 6.58 39.54
N LYS A 304 -11.11 5.27 39.65
CA LYS A 304 -10.54 4.27 38.72
C LYS A 304 -11.20 4.31 37.35
N PHE A 305 -12.48 4.67 37.28
CA PHE A 305 -13.22 4.82 36.04
C PHE A 305 -12.69 6.00 35.23
N ASP A 306 -12.42 7.12 35.90
CA ASP A 306 -11.84 8.30 35.25
C ASP A 306 -10.42 8.02 34.76
N LEU A 307 -9.61 7.30 35.54
CA LEU A 307 -8.29 6.82 35.09
C LEU A 307 -8.41 5.95 33.83
N ILE A 308 -9.27 4.93 33.83
CA ILE A 308 -9.48 4.04 32.68
C ILE A 308 -9.95 4.83 31.45
N LYS A 309 -10.95 5.70 31.61
CA LYS A 309 -11.45 6.56 30.52
C LYS A 309 -10.36 7.46 29.96
N SER A 310 -9.57 8.09 30.84
CA SER A 310 -8.50 9.02 30.45
C SER A 310 -7.38 8.31 29.70
N VAL A 311 -6.89 7.18 30.23
CA VAL A 311 -5.81 6.42 29.58
C VAL A 311 -6.30 5.79 28.28
N ALA A 312 -7.51 5.22 28.24
CA ALA A 312 -8.09 4.71 27.00
C ALA A 312 -8.20 5.81 25.93
N ALA A 313 -8.63 7.02 26.31
CA ALA A 313 -8.69 8.16 25.39
C ALA A 313 -7.29 8.61 24.91
N ALA A 314 -6.27 8.53 25.75
CA ALA A 314 -4.89 8.82 25.36
C ALA A 314 -4.37 7.80 24.33
N VAL A 315 -4.64 6.51 24.55
CA VAL A 315 -4.28 5.43 23.61
C VAL A 315 -5.07 5.56 22.30
N GLU A 316 -6.37 5.85 22.34
CA GLU A 316 -7.19 6.07 21.14
C GLU A 316 -6.72 7.31 20.34
N LYS A 317 -6.19 8.33 21.03
CA LYS A 317 -5.68 9.55 20.39
C LYS A 317 -4.39 9.32 19.62
N ASP A 318 -3.49 8.49 20.14
CA ASP A 318 -2.21 8.17 19.50
C ASP A 318 -1.88 6.69 19.68
N PRO A 319 -2.54 5.80 18.93
CA PRO A 319 -2.36 4.36 19.11
C PRO A 319 -0.98 3.87 18.65
N PHE A 320 -0.27 4.65 17.82
CA PHE A 320 1.07 4.31 17.30
C PHE A 320 2.14 4.42 18.38
N LYS A 321 2.07 5.47 19.20
CA LYS A 321 2.96 5.67 20.34
C LYS A 321 2.92 4.53 21.34
N TYR A 322 1.73 3.99 21.60
CA TYR A 322 1.56 2.89 22.55
C TYR A 322 1.79 1.50 21.94
N HIS A 323 2.01 1.39 20.63
CA HIS A 323 2.31 0.12 20.00
C HIS A 323 3.68 -0.41 20.46
N ASP A 324 3.78 -1.71 20.74
CA ASP A 324 5.04 -2.36 21.18
C ASP A 324 6.20 -2.20 20.17
N SER A 325 5.90 -1.82 18.91
CA SER A 325 6.89 -1.48 17.87
C SER A 325 6.74 -0.04 17.39
N TYR A 326 6.54 0.88 18.33
CA TYR A 326 6.49 2.32 18.08
C TYR A 326 7.67 2.83 17.20
N SER A 327 8.84 2.22 17.33
CA SER A 327 10.03 2.57 16.53
C SER A 327 9.85 2.31 15.03
N LEU A 328 9.08 1.29 14.64
CA LEU A 328 8.76 1.02 13.23
C LEU A 328 7.79 2.07 12.66
N TYR A 329 7.03 2.74 13.53
CA TYR A 329 6.22 3.92 13.19
C TYR A 329 7.00 5.23 13.28
N GLY A 330 8.29 5.21 13.67
CA GLY A 330 9.11 6.42 13.79
C GLY A 330 8.54 7.45 14.76
N VAL A 331 7.80 6.99 15.78
CA VAL A 331 7.25 7.82 16.86
C VAL A 331 8.04 7.59 18.15
N ASP A 332 8.05 8.56 19.04
CA ASP A 332 8.68 8.42 20.35
C ASP A 332 7.86 7.48 21.26
N PRO A 333 8.52 6.72 22.15
CA PRO A 333 7.82 5.88 23.11
C PRO A 333 7.04 6.70 24.15
N PRO A 334 6.10 6.07 24.88
CA PRO A 334 5.48 6.68 26.04
C PRO A 334 6.52 7.00 27.12
N THR A 335 6.34 8.15 27.77
CA THR A 335 7.15 8.57 28.91
C THR A 335 6.95 7.62 30.10
N LYS A 336 7.87 7.67 31.08
CA LYS A 336 7.75 6.85 32.30
C LYS A 336 6.44 7.07 33.06
N ASP A 337 5.96 8.31 33.07
CA ASP A 337 4.71 8.67 33.73
C ASP A 337 3.50 8.11 32.97
N GLU A 338 3.49 8.23 31.64
CA GLU A 338 2.46 7.63 30.79
C GLU A 338 2.41 6.11 30.94
N LEU A 339 3.57 5.44 30.99
CA LEU A 339 3.66 3.99 31.23
C LEU A 339 3.14 3.58 32.62
N THR A 340 3.39 4.43 33.63
CA THR A 340 2.90 4.18 35.00
C THR A 340 1.38 4.30 35.05
N LEU A 341 0.82 5.36 34.47
CA LEU A 341 -0.64 5.55 34.36
C LEU A 341 -1.30 4.43 33.57
N LEU A 342 -0.66 3.99 32.48
CA LEU A 342 -1.13 2.88 31.66
C LEU A 342 -1.17 1.57 32.45
N ARG A 343 -0.10 1.27 33.19
CA ARG A 343 -0.03 0.09 34.07
C ARG A 343 -1.12 0.12 35.14
N ASP A 344 -1.32 1.27 35.78
CA ASP A 344 -2.33 1.43 36.83
C ASP A 344 -3.76 1.29 36.28
N ALA A 345 -4.03 1.82 35.10
CA ALA A 345 -5.29 1.66 34.41
C ALA A 345 -5.56 0.19 34.04
N MET A 346 -4.56 -0.51 33.49
CA MET A 346 -4.65 -1.94 33.19
C MET A 346 -4.92 -2.77 34.45
N HIS A 347 -4.22 -2.50 35.55
CA HIS A 347 -4.51 -3.13 36.84
C HIS A 347 -5.89 -2.79 37.40
N ALA A 348 -6.45 -1.63 37.08
CA ALA A 348 -7.81 -1.28 37.43
C ALA A 348 -8.83 -2.07 36.59
N VAL A 349 -8.59 -2.23 35.29
CA VAL A 349 -9.39 -3.07 34.38
C VAL A 349 -9.41 -4.53 34.84
N ASP A 350 -8.25 -5.10 35.19
CA ASP A 350 -8.18 -6.50 35.64
C ASP A 350 -8.93 -6.72 36.96
N ARG A 351 -8.83 -5.77 37.88
CA ARG A 351 -9.61 -5.78 39.13
C ARG A 351 -11.10 -5.58 38.90
N MET A 352 -11.51 -4.96 37.79
CA MET A 352 -12.90 -4.86 37.36
C MET A 352 -13.42 -6.13 36.69
N GLY A 353 -12.55 -6.99 36.13
CA GLY A 353 -12.95 -8.33 35.64
C GLY A 353 -13.64 -9.19 36.71
N SER A 354 -13.46 -8.88 38.00
CA SER A 354 -14.19 -9.51 39.12
C SER A 354 -15.58 -8.92 39.39
N LEU A 355 -16.04 -7.89 38.65
CA LEU A 355 -17.41 -7.35 38.74
C LEU A 355 -18.48 -8.35 38.25
N SER A 356 -18.09 -9.42 37.56
CA SER A 356 -18.94 -10.60 37.31
C SER A 356 -19.42 -11.29 38.61
N ARG A 357 -18.85 -10.95 39.78
CA ARG A 357 -19.37 -11.37 41.09
C ARG A 357 -20.35 -10.37 41.72
N LEU A 358 -20.41 -9.14 41.22
CA LEU A 358 -21.32 -8.10 41.73
C LEU A 358 -22.72 -8.16 41.09
N SER A 359 -22.93 -9.00 40.07
CA SER A 359 -24.27 -9.32 39.54
C SER A 359 -24.95 -10.50 40.26
N ARG A 360 -24.45 -10.91 41.44
CA ARG A 360 -25.04 -11.96 42.29
C ARG A 360 -25.70 -11.44 43.56
N HIS A 361 -25.81 -10.13 43.71
CA HIS A 361 -26.61 -9.43 44.73
C HIS A 361 -27.47 -8.39 44.02
#